data_AF-A0A7C3ZN06-F1
#
_entry.id   AF-A0A7C3ZN06-F1
#
_cell.length_a   1.000
_cell.length_b   1.000
_cell.length_c   1.000
_cell.angle_alpha   90.00
_cell.angle_beta   90.00
_cell.angle_gamma   90.00
#
_symmetry.space_group_name_H-M   'P 1'
#
loop_
_entity.id
_entity.type
_entity.pdbx_description
1 polymer ?
#
loop_
_entity_poly.entity_id
_entity_poly.type
_entity_poly.pdbx_seq_one_letter_code
_entity_poly.pdbx_strand_id
1 'polypeptide(L)'
;MSFDPRTLGTPVYDALSGLRATTTDNTRLKEQKNQAVELYTYLSTWGMMRLKAEEMALSQEGKRDVVRNYFSCLQQLSGVNNLNTPNGLEKLKNLSSDEYLGLTGLGLALAQEFSFWATAVYHDVSGEA
;
A
#
# COMPACT_ATOMS: atom_id res chain seq x y z
N MET A 1 19.05 -15.88 -10.85
CA MET A 1 18.08 -14.93 -11.42
C MET A 1 18.39 -13.57 -10.83
N SER A 2 18.60 -12.55 -11.68
CA SER A 2 18.74 -11.17 -11.21
C SER A 2 17.34 -10.63 -10.93
N PHE A 3 17.11 -10.11 -9.72
CA PHE A 3 15.86 -9.47 -9.36
C PHE A 3 15.72 -8.19 -10.20
N ASP A 4 14.65 -8.10 -10.99
CA ASP A 4 14.36 -6.87 -11.75
C ASP A 4 13.61 -5.89 -10.83
N PRO A 5 14.22 -4.76 -10.45
CA PRO A 5 13.58 -3.79 -9.56
C PRO A 5 12.26 -3.22 -10.12
N ARG A 6 12.09 -3.26 -11.45
CA ARG A 6 10.85 -2.81 -12.11
C ARG A 6 9.64 -3.67 -11.76
N THR A 7 9.87 -4.89 -11.27
CA THR A 7 8.82 -5.82 -10.83
C THR A 7 8.02 -5.23 -9.67
N LEU A 8 8.64 -4.43 -8.80
CA LEU A 8 7.93 -3.74 -7.71
C LEU A 8 7.56 -2.31 -8.08
N GLY A 9 8.44 -1.58 -8.75
CA GLY A 9 8.23 -0.15 -9.02
C GLY A 9 7.07 0.15 -9.97
N THR A 10 6.94 -0.62 -11.06
CA THR A 10 5.89 -0.40 -12.08
C THR A 10 4.47 -0.49 -11.52
N PRO A 11 4.05 -1.58 -10.83
CA PRO A 11 2.68 -1.66 -10.32
C PRO A 11 2.37 -0.59 -9.26
N VAL A 12 3.36 -0.19 -8.46
CA VAL A 12 3.20 0.87 -7.46
C VAL A 12 3.02 2.23 -8.13
N TYR A 13 3.86 2.56 -9.11
CA TYR A 13 3.74 3.79 -9.87
C TYR A 13 2.38 3.88 -10.56
N ASP A 14 1.93 2.81 -11.22
CA ASP A 14 0.64 2.78 -11.91
C ASP A 14 -0.52 2.94 -10.93
N ALA A 15 -0.46 2.26 -9.77
CA ALA A 15 -1.50 2.36 -8.75
C ALA A 15 -1.62 3.77 -8.15
N LEU A 16 -0.49 4.41 -7.82
CA LEU A 16 -0.48 5.77 -7.28
C LEU A 16 -0.88 6.80 -8.34
N SER A 17 -0.37 6.67 -9.57
CA SER A 17 -0.69 7.58 -10.68
C SER A 17 -2.16 7.49 -11.05
N GLY A 18 -2.72 6.28 -11.10
CA GLY A 18 -4.14 6.06 -11.32
C GLY A 18 -5.00 6.72 -10.24
N LEU A 19 -4.61 6.55 -8.97
CA LEU A 19 -5.32 7.15 -7.85
C LEU A 19 -5.28 8.69 -7.88
N ARG A 20 -4.11 9.26 -8.17
CA ARG A 20 -3.91 10.71 -8.34
C ARG A 20 -4.76 11.27 -9.48
N ALA A 21 -4.86 10.55 -10.60
CA ALA A 21 -5.62 10.98 -11.78
C ALA A 21 -7.13 11.01 -11.54
N THR A 22 -7.65 10.11 -10.69
CA THR A 22 -9.08 10.05 -10.35
C THR A 22 -9.49 10.96 -9.19
N THR A 23 -8.52 11.55 -8.48
CA THR A 23 -8.77 12.34 -7.27
C THR A 23 -8.63 13.84 -7.56
N THR A 24 -9.71 14.59 -7.37
CA THR A 24 -9.73 16.06 -7.55
C THR A 24 -9.72 16.83 -6.22
N ASP A 25 -10.09 16.18 -5.12
CA ASP A 25 -10.12 16.80 -3.80
C ASP A 25 -8.71 16.92 -3.22
N ASN A 26 -8.27 18.15 -2.97
CA ASN A 26 -6.96 18.45 -2.40
C ASN A 26 -6.75 17.83 -1.00
N THR A 27 -7.80 17.70 -0.19
CA THR A 27 -7.70 17.08 1.14
C THR A 27 -7.38 15.59 0.98
N ARG A 28 -8.15 14.91 0.12
CA ARG A 28 -7.92 13.51 -0.21
C ARG A 28 -6.56 13.26 -0.85
N LEU A 29 -6.10 14.16 -1.73
CA LEU A 29 -4.75 14.09 -2.31
C LEU A 29 -3.64 14.18 -1.26
N LYS A 30 -3.79 15.05 -0.25
CA LYS A 30 -2.86 15.14 0.88
C LYS A 30 -2.86 13.87 1.71
N GLU A 31 -4.04 13.33 2.02
CA GLU A 31 -4.18 12.07 2.74
C GLU A 31 -3.49 10.92 2.00
N GLN A 32 -3.69 10.83 0.68
CA GLN A 32 -3.05 9.82 -0.17
C GLN A 32 -1.53 9.93 -0.14
N LYS A 33 -0.99 11.15 -0.35
CA LYS A 33 0.45 11.41 -0.29
C LYS A 33 1.04 10.99 1.06
N ASN A 34 0.46 11.46 2.16
CA ASN A 34 0.97 11.18 3.50
C ASN A 34 0.90 9.69 3.82
N GLN A 35 -0.23 9.03 3.51
CA GLN A 35 -0.37 7.59 3.73
C GLN A 35 0.63 6.77 2.93
N ALA A 36 0.92 7.14 1.68
CA ALA A 36 1.88 6.43 0.84
C ALA A 36 3.32 6.59 1.36
N VAL A 37 3.68 7.79 1.84
CA VAL A 37 4.99 8.06 2.45
C VAL A 37 5.19 7.29 3.75
N GLU A 38 4.17 7.26 4.61
CA GLU A 38 4.22 6.66 5.96
C GLU A 38 4.07 5.14 5.97
N LEU A 39 3.66 4.54 4.84
CA LEU A 39 3.26 3.14 4.77
C LEU A 39 4.36 2.18 5.26
N TYR A 40 5.61 2.41 4.84
CA TYR A 40 6.75 1.60 5.27
C TYR A 40 6.94 1.64 6.79
N THR A 41 7.00 2.84 7.35
CA THR A 41 7.16 3.06 8.80
C THR A 41 6.03 2.38 9.56
N TYR A 42 4.79 2.54 9.10
CA TYR A 42 3.64 1.89 9.70
C TYR A 42 3.79 0.37 9.70
N LEU A 43 4.05 -0.25 8.54
CA LEU A 43 4.21 -1.71 8.44
C LEU A 43 5.35 -2.24 9.32
N SER A 44 6.48 -1.54 9.34
CA SER A 44 7.65 -1.94 10.12
C SER A 44 7.40 -1.92 11.63
N THR A 45 6.47 -1.07 12.09
CA THR A 45 6.17 -0.88 13.52
C THR A 45 4.99 -1.74 13.97
N TRP A 46 3.93 -1.81 13.15
CA TRP A 46 2.63 -2.34 13.55
C TRP A 46 2.23 -3.63 12.83
N GLY A 47 2.89 -3.93 11.70
CA GLY A 47 2.63 -5.12 10.91
C GLY A 47 1.42 -5.04 9.99
N MET A 48 1.37 -5.98 9.04
CA MET A 48 0.40 -6.00 7.94
C MET A 48 -1.03 -6.31 8.39
N MET A 49 -1.20 -7.22 9.36
CA MET A 49 -2.54 -7.58 9.87
C MET A 49 -3.25 -6.38 10.48
N ARG A 50 -2.52 -5.55 11.25
CA ARG A 50 -3.10 -4.35 11.85
C ARG A 50 -3.48 -3.32 10.79
N LEU A 51 -2.60 -3.08 9.81
CA LEU A 51 -2.92 -2.21 8.67
C LEU A 51 -4.21 -2.66 7.95
N LYS A 52 -4.37 -3.98 7.73
CA LYS A 52 -5.57 -4.52 7.08
C LYS A 52 -6.83 -4.35 7.91
N ALA A 53 -6.74 -4.51 9.23
CA ALA A 53 -7.87 -4.29 10.13
C ALA A 53 -8.29 -2.82 10.16
N GLU A 54 -7.31 -1.90 10.20
CA GLU A 54 -7.57 -0.47 10.22
C GLU A 54 -8.15 0.06 8.90
N GLU A 55 -7.83 -0.56 7.74
CA GLU A 55 -8.43 -0.20 6.44
C GLU A 55 -9.96 -0.11 6.50
N MET A 56 -10.61 -1.05 7.22
CA MET A 56 -12.07 -1.09 7.35
C MET A 56 -12.63 0.01 8.25
N ALA A 57 -11.81 0.54 9.16
CA ALA A 57 -12.20 1.53 10.16
C ALA A 57 -11.78 2.97 9.82
N LEU A 58 -10.86 3.16 8.86
CA LEU A 58 -10.34 4.48 8.46
C LEU A 58 -11.46 5.38 7.95
N SER A 59 -11.70 6.53 8.58
CA SER A 59 -12.67 7.53 8.08
C SER A 59 -12.12 8.38 6.94
N GLN A 60 -10.79 8.51 6.83
CA GLN A 60 -10.11 9.22 5.75
C GLN A 60 -10.11 8.38 4.47
N GLU A 61 -10.89 8.81 3.47
CA GLU A 61 -11.01 8.08 2.21
C GLU A 61 -9.68 8.01 1.45
N GLY A 62 -8.88 9.08 1.46
CA GLY A 62 -7.62 9.11 0.74
C GLY A 62 -6.61 8.13 1.31
N LYS A 63 -6.54 8.03 2.66
CA LYS A 63 -5.73 7.02 3.32
C LYS A 63 -6.21 5.61 2.97
N ARG A 64 -7.52 5.39 3.04
CA ARG A 64 -8.13 4.10 2.75
C ARG A 64 -7.82 3.63 1.33
N ASP A 65 -7.87 4.53 0.35
CA ASP A 65 -7.56 4.21 -1.05
C ASP A 65 -6.12 3.72 -1.23
N VAL A 66 -5.16 4.38 -0.59
CA VAL A 66 -3.74 3.98 -0.66
C VAL A 66 -3.54 2.60 -0.05
N VAL A 67 -4.16 2.33 1.10
CA VAL A 67 -4.08 1.01 1.74
C VAL A 67 -4.70 -0.08 0.85
N ARG A 68 -5.81 0.21 0.16
CA ARG A 68 -6.43 -0.72 -0.81
C ARG A 68 -5.54 -0.98 -2.02
N ASN A 69 -4.93 0.06 -2.57
CA ASN A 69 -4.00 -0.07 -3.69
C ASN A 69 -2.75 -0.86 -3.28
N TYR A 70 -2.25 -0.64 -2.06
CA TYR A 70 -1.16 -1.44 -1.49
C TYR A 70 -1.52 -2.93 -1.43
N PHE A 71 -2.68 -3.30 -0.86
CA PHE A 71 -3.09 -4.71 -0.80
C PHE A 71 -3.39 -5.31 -2.18
N SER A 72 -3.82 -4.49 -3.14
CA SER A 72 -4.03 -4.94 -4.52
C SER A 72 -2.70 -5.25 -5.22
N CYS A 73 -1.71 -4.39 -5.07
CA CYS A 73 -0.35 -4.62 -5.57
C CYS A 73 0.29 -5.85 -4.91
N LEU A 74 0.15 -5.97 -3.59
CA LEU A 74 0.67 -7.10 -2.83
C LEU A 74 0.04 -8.42 -3.28
N GLN A 75 -1.29 -8.47 -3.47
CA GLN A 75 -1.99 -9.63 -4.02
C GLN A 75 -1.47 -10.02 -5.39
N GLN A 76 -1.33 -9.04 -6.29
CA GLN A 76 -0.83 -9.26 -7.65
C GLN A 76 0.58 -9.86 -7.66
N LEU A 77 1.47 -9.33 -6.83
CA LEU A 77 2.89 -9.72 -6.82
C LEU A 77 3.16 -11.00 -6.04
N SER A 78 2.43 -11.23 -4.95
CA SER A 78 2.57 -12.44 -4.13
C SER A 78 1.83 -13.65 -4.70
N GLY A 79 0.82 -13.42 -5.55
CA GLY A 79 -0.13 -14.46 -5.97
C GLY A 79 -1.11 -14.87 -4.86
N VAL A 80 -1.06 -14.24 -3.69
CA VAL A 80 -1.98 -14.51 -2.58
C VAL A 80 -3.28 -13.77 -2.83
N ASN A 81 -4.30 -14.51 -3.25
CA ASN A 81 -5.62 -13.96 -3.55
C ASN A 81 -6.39 -13.50 -2.31
N ASN A 82 -7.36 -12.61 -2.55
CA ASN A 82 -8.32 -12.06 -1.59
C ASN A 82 -7.75 -11.10 -0.53
N LEU A 83 -6.53 -10.59 -0.67
CA LEU A 83 -5.94 -9.63 0.27
C LEU A 83 -6.59 -8.24 0.20
N ASN A 84 -7.04 -7.81 -0.99
CA ASN A 84 -7.68 -6.51 -1.18
C ASN A 84 -9.20 -6.53 -0.93
N THR A 85 -9.74 -7.64 -0.41
CA THR A 85 -11.17 -7.79 -0.11
C THR A 85 -11.47 -7.48 1.37
N PRO A 86 -12.75 -7.30 1.76
CA PRO A 86 -13.12 -7.20 3.18
C PRO A 86 -12.69 -8.41 4.02
N ASN A 87 -12.54 -9.59 3.40
CA ASN A 87 -12.07 -10.81 4.06
C ASN A 87 -10.54 -10.95 4.08
N GLY A 88 -9.79 -9.94 3.61
CA GLY A 88 -8.33 -10.03 3.54
C GLY A 88 -7.67 -10.22 4.90
N LEU A 89 -8.28 -9.73 5.99
CA LEU A 89 -7.78 -9.98 7.35
C LEU A 89 -7.85 -11.47 7.71
N GLU A 90 -8.98 -12.13 7.41
CA GLU A 90 -9.11 -13.59 7.61
C GLU A 90 -8.15 -14.36 6.71
N LYS A 91 -7.88 -13.89 5.50
CA LYS A 91 -6.85 -14.51 4.65
C LYS A 91 -5.48 -14.45 5.32
N LEU A 92 -5.07 -13.29 5.85
CA LEU A 92 -3.79 -13.13 6.54
C LEU A 92 -3.68 -14.03 7.78
N LYS A 93 -4.75 -14.14 8.58
CA LYS A 93 -4.81 -15.00 9.77
C LYS A 93 -4.62 -16.49 9.46
N ASN A 94 -5.02 -16.91 8.27
CA ASN A 94 -5.00 -18.32 7.84
C ASN A 94 -3.73 -18.70 7.06
N LEU A 95 -2.77 -17.78 6.90
CA LEU A 95 -1.45 -18.11 6.35
C LEU A 95 -0.63 -18.86 7.40
N SER A 96 0.20 -19.81 6.96
CA SER A 96 1.24 -20.36 7.81
C SER A 96 2.26 -19.27 8.18
N SER A 97 3.04 -19.51 9.25
CA SER A 97 4.07 -18.57 9.69
C SER A 97 5.07 -18.21 8.59
N ASP A 98 5.49 -19.19 7.78
CA ASP A 98 6.45 -19.00 6.70
C ASP A 98 5.85 -18.19 5.55
N GLU A 99 4.62 -18.49 5.14
CA GLU A 99 3.91 -17.72 4.11
C GLU A 99 3.69 -16.28 4.56
N TYR A 100 3.28 -16.08 5.82
CA TYR A 100 3.07 -14.75 6.36
C TYR A 100 4.37 -13.94 6.47
N LEU A 101 5.48 -14.58 6.86
CA LEU A 101 6.80 -13.94 6.92
C LEU A 101 7.28 -13.53 5.53
N GLY A 102 7.16 -14.43 4.54
CA GLY A 102 7.49 -14.13 3.15
C GLY A 102 6.65 -12.99 2.58
N LEU A 103 5.34 -13.01 2.84
CA LEU A 103 4.43 -11.94 2.44
C LEU A 103 4.77 -10.61 3.13
N THR A 104 5.18 -10.64 4.39
CA THR A 104 5.62 -9.45 5.14
C THR A 104 6.89 -8.84 4.54
N GLY A 105 7.87 -9.67 4.16
CA GLY A 105 9.08 -9.20 3.49
C GLY A 105 8.77 -8.50 2.16
N LEU A 106 7.92 -9.11 1.33
CA LEU A 106 7.44 -8.49 0.09
C LEU A 106 6.64 -7.21 0.36
N GLY A 107 5.77 -7.23 1.38
CA GLY A 107 4.97 -6.07 1.78
C GLY A 107 5.80 -4.88 2.21
N LEU A 108 6.89 -5.10 2.96
CA LEU A 108 7.83 -4.04 3.34
C LEU A 108 8.56 -3.46 2.13
N ALA A 109 9.05 -4.31 1.22
CA ALA A 109 9.69 -3.86 -0.03
C ALA A 109 8.71 -3.05 -0.89
N LEU A 110 7.45 -3.50 -0.99
CA LEU A 110 6.41 -2.79 -1.71
C LEU A 110 6.07 -1.44 -1.05
N ALA A 111 5.96 -1.40 0.28
CA ALA A 111 5.68 -0.16 1.01
C ALA A 111 6.81 0.88 0.86
N GLN A 112 8.05 0.43 0.71
CA GLN A 112 9.18 1.30 0.40
C GLN A 112 9.04 1.95 -0.99
N GLU A 113 8.62 1.18 -2.00
CA GLU A 113 8.31 1.73 -3.34
C GLU A 113 7.16 2.74 -3.29
N PHE A 114 6.12 2.49 -2.47
CA PHE A 114 5.02 3.46 -2.28
C PHE A 114 5.56 4.80 -1.78
N SER A 115 6.44 4.77 -0.77
CA SER A 115 7.07 5.98 -0.22
C SER A 115 7.95 6.69 -1.26
N PHE A 116 8.73 5.92 -2.03
CA PHE A 116 9.59 6.45 -3.10
C PHE A 116 8.78 7.18 -4.18
N TRP A 117 7.76 6.53 -4.75
CA TRP A 117 6.97 7.10 -5.84
C TRP A 117 6.01 8.20 -5.41
N ALA A 118 5.57 8.23 -4.14
CA ALA A 118 4.65 9.24 -3.65
C ALA A 118 5.18 10.68 -3.87
N THR A 119 6.48 10.90 -3.69
CA THR A 119 7.07 12.23 -3.89
C THR A 119 6.97 12.69 -5.35
N ALA A 120 7.16 11.77 -6.30
CA ALA A 120 7.09 12.07 -7.73
C ALA A 120 5.64 12.20 -8.23
N VAL A 121 4.74 11.31 -7.78
CA VAL A 121 3.34 11.29 -8.23
C VAL A 121 2.53 12.47 -7.66
N TYR A 122 2.80 12.86 -6.41
CA TYR A 122 2.12 13.96 -5.72
C TYR A 122 3.00 15.21 -5.61
N HIS A 123 3.78 15.49 -6.66
CA HIS A 123 4.76 16.58 -6.69
C HIS A 123 4.13 17.98 -6.55
N ASP A 124 2.88 18.13 -7.00
CA ASP A 124 2.11 19.38 -6.98
C ASP A 124 1.23 19.54 -5.73
N VAL A 125 1.12 18.50 -4.91
CA VAL A 125 0.37 18.51 -3.66
C VAL A 125 1.24 19.13 -2.56
N SER A 126 1.01 20.41 -2.30
CA SER A 126 1.69 21.20 -1.28
C SER A 126 0.98 21.11 0.08
N GLY A 127 1.75 20.85 1.13
CA GLY A 127 1.29 20.79 2.52
C GLY A 127 2.07 19.76 3.32
N GLU A 128 2.78 20.22 4.35
CA GLU A 128 3.31 19.35 5.41
C GLU A 128 2.16 18.74 6.20
N ALA A 129 2.43 17.56 6.78
CA ALA A 129 1.56 16.86 7.71
C ALA A 129 1.24 17.70 8.96
#